data_AF-A0A4Y7SEC6-F1
#
_entry.id   AF-A0A4Y7SEC6-F1
#
_cell.length_a   1.000
_cell.length_b   1.000
_cell.length_c   1.000
_cell.angle_alpha   90.00
_cell.angle_beta   90.00
_cell.angle_gamma   90.00
#
_symmetry.space_group_name_H-M   'P 1'
#
loop_
_entity.id
_entity.type
_entity.pdbx_description
1 polymer ?
#
loop_
_entity_poly.entity_id
_entity_poly.type
_entity_poly.pdbx_seq_one_letter_code
_entity_poly.pdbx_strand_id
1 'polypeptide(L)'
;MSECPILVWMLSLNREYTVAEYDQCFKLVEECIGYTKFPYQPRNEDSFRAQNHHSNAALLMMRHRTDTEGRKGKHWIEQLFEEPPLEKFNHSMIGYHLAISNSLCGMAMTQGERQKVVNIGLGIIQYADSYMRAVGQPIGFDHARIDFDVVNGKAQMDGKPLIGWEFRVFTANLGVARGTRIVHEQYECVCAFFRGPTAETKFIWHQTPRELESWVQFINIDQMVKVIPKLTA
;
A
#
# COMPACT_ATOMS: atom_id res chain seq x y z
N MET A 1 15.28 -5.43 20.66
CA MET A 1 15.04 -5.38 19.20
C MET A 1 14.14 -4.19 18.94
N SER A 2 14.61 -3.19 18.20
CA SER A 2 13.76 -2.04 17.83
C SER A 2 12.61 -2.53 16.96
N GLU A 3 11.39 -2.15 17.29
CA GLU A 3 10.22 -2.41 16.46
C GLU A 3 10.42 -1.69 15.11
N CYS A 4 10.22 -2.38 13.99
CA CYS A 4 10.30 -1.77 12.67
C CYS A 4 9.12 -0.80 12.50
N PRO A 5 9.36 0.50 12.21
CA PRO A 5 8.27 1.45 12.02
C PRO A 5 7.43 1.05 10.81
N ILE A 6 6.12 1.12 10.97
CA ILE A 6 5.15 0.89 9.90
C ILE A 6 4.57 2.24 9.53
N LEU A 7 4.50 2.50 8.23
CA LEU A 7 3.76 3.63 7.69
C LEU A 7 2.87 3.13 6.55
N VAL A 8 1.66 3.66 6.46
CA VAL A 8 0.71 3.36 5.39
C VAL A 8 0.20 4.66 4.82
N TRP A 9 0.29 4.84 3.51
CA TRP A 9 -0.31 5.98 2.82
C TRP A 9 -1.52 5.52 2.05
N MET A 10 -2.64 6.21 2.26
CA MET A 10 -3.92 5.91 1.63
C MET A 10 -4.30 7.10 0.77
N LEU A 11 -4.18 6.96 -0.55
CA LEU A 11 -4.55 7.97 -1.53
C LEU A 11 -5.99 7.75 -1.98
N SER A 12 -6.84 8.71 -1.64
CA SER A 12 -8.24 8.76 -2.04
C SER A 12 -8.41 9.52 -3.36
N LEU A 13 -9.06 8.87 -4.33
CA LEU A 13 -9.53 9.49 -5.57
C LEU A 13 -10.92 10.08 -5.30
N ASN A 14 -10.96 11.17 -4.53
CA ASN A 14 -12.18 11.79 -4.02
C ASN A 14 -12.96 12.61 -5.06
N ARG A 15 -12.41 12.82 -6.26
CA ARG A 15 -13.04 13.53 -7.38
C ARG A 15 -12.47 13.06 -8.71
N GLU A 16 -13.14 13.47 -9.79
CA GLU A 16 -12.58 13.35 -11.13
C GLU A 16 -11.30 14.19 -11.28
N TYR A 17 -10.33 13.62 -11.97
CA TYR A 17 -9.04 14.24 -12.26
C TYR A 17 -9.11 15.02 -13.57
N THR A 18 -8.27 16.03 -13.69
CA THR A 18 -8.10 16.77 -14.95
C THR A 18 -6.96 16.16 -15.77
N VAL A 19 -6.97 16.39 -17.08
CA VAL A 19 -5.88 15.95 -17.97
C VAL A 19 -4.54 16.55 -17.53
N ALA A 20 -4.52 17.79 -17.06
CA ALA A 20 -3.29 18.43 -16.55
C ALA A 20 -2.73 17.71 -15.32
N GLU A 21 -3.59 17.20 -14.43
CA GLU A 21 -3.17 16.41 -13.26
C GLU A 21 -2.67 15.02 -13.65
N TYR A 22 -3.31 14.41 -14.66
CA TYR A 22 -2.83 13.17 -15.28
C TYR A 22 -1.42 13.36 -15.84
N ASP A 23 -1.19 14.43 -16.59
CA ASP A 23 0.11 14.70 -17.23
C ASP A 23 1.23 14.89 -16.21
N GLN A 24 0.95 15.57 -15.10
CA GLN A 24 1.90 15.73 -13.99
C GLN A 24 2.27 14.39 -13.37
N CYS A 25 1.29 13.52 -13.13
CA CYS A 25 1.54 12.17 -12.60
C CYS A 25 2.27 11.29 -13.62
N PHE A 26 1.96 11.43 -14.91
CA PHE A 26 2.60 10.68 -15.99
C PHE A 26 4.08 11.00 -16.06
N LYS A 27 4.41 12.28 -16.08
CA LYS A 27 5.79 12.76 -16.13
C LYS A 27 6.57 12.30 -14.90
N LEU A 28 5.97 12.38 -13.70
CA LEU A 28 6.59 11.91 -12.47
C LEU A 28 6.98 10.41 -12.55
N VAL A 29 6.04 9.57 -12.99
CA VAL A 29 6.26 8.13 -13.11
C VAL A 29 7.29 7.82 -14.20
N GLU A 30 7.27 8.53 -15.33
CA GLU A 30 8.26 8.37 -16.41
C GLU A 30 9.68 8.71 -15.94
N GLU A 31 9.84 9.80 -15.17
CA GLU A 31 11.13 10.25 -14.65
C GLU A 31 11.68 9.31 -13.55
N CYS A 32 10.83 8.77 -12.68
CA CYS A 32 11.26 7.93 -11.56
C CYS A 32 11.30 6.43 -11.87
N ILE A 33 10.40 5.95 -12.72
CA ILE A 33 10.14 4.53 -12.96
C ILE A 33 10.29 4.27 -14.46
N GLY A 34 11.48 4.59 -14.98
CA GLY A 34 11.80 4.52 -16.41
C GLY A 34 11.76 3.13 -17.04
N TYR A 35 11.54 2.06 -16.25
CA TYR A 35 11.43 0.69 -16.74
C TYR A 35 9.99 0.28 -17.08
N THR A 36 8.97 0.99 -16.58
CA THR A 36 7.56 0.67 -16.86
C THR A 36 7.02 1.47 -18.04
N LYS A 37 6.67 0.78 -19.13
CA LYS A 37 5.99 1.38 -20.29
C LYS A 37 4.49 1.54 -20.00
N PHE A 38 4.09 2.64 -19.38
CA PHE A 38 2.68 2.99 -19.26
C PHE A 38 2.15 3.63 -20.55
N PRO A 39 1.09 3.07 -21.18
CA PRO A 39 0.47 3.74 -22.32
C PRO A 39 -0.22 5.02 -21.83
N TYR A 40 0.04 6.13 -22.51
CA TYR A 40 -0.60 7.41 -22.21
C TYR A 40 -2.10 7.36 -22.58
N GLN A 41 -2.98 7.26 -21.58
CA GLN A 41 -4.44 7.17 -21.76
C GLN A 41 -5.19 8.10 -20.79
N PRO A 42 -5.13 9.43 -20.99
CA PRO A 42 -5.66 10.44 -20.05
C PRO A 42 -7.19 10.44 -19.89
N ARG A 43 -7.91 9.69 -20.73
CA ARG A 43 -9.38 9.55 -20.66
C ARG A 43 -9.81 8.23 -20.01
N ASN A 44 -8.86 7.36 -19.68
CA ASN A 44 -9.15 6.07 -19.06
C ASN A 44 -8.92 6.19 -17.55
N GLU A 45 -9.99 6.13 -16.76
CA GLU A 45 -9.91 6.17 -15.30
C GLU A 45 -9.00 5.09 -14.72
N ASP A 46 -9.02 3.88 -15.30
CA ASP A 46 -8.19 2.77 -14.83
C ASP A 46 -6.71 3.02 -15.11
N SER A 47 -6.40 3.77 -16.18
CA SER A 47 -5.04 4.21 -16.47
C SER A 47 -4.54 5.21 -15.44
N PHE A 48 -5.38 6.18 -15.03
CA PHE A 48 -5.03 7.12 -13.96
C PHE A 48 -4.91 6.43 -12.59
N ARG A 49 -5.78 5.46 -12.30
CA ARG A 49 -5.71 4.61 -11.10
C ARG A 49 -4.39 3.84 -11.03
N ALA A 50 -4.04 3.14 -12.11
CA ALA A 50 -2.77 2.44 -12.24
C ALA A 50 -1.57 3.40 -12.15
N GLN A 51 -1.68 4.60 -12.73
CA GLN A 51 -0.63 5.60 -12.64
C GLN A 51 -0.44 6.12 -11.22
N ASN A 52 -1.51 6.48 -10.50
CA ASN A 52 -1.44 6.92 -9.11
C ASN A 52 -0.81 5.87 -8.18
N HIS A 53 -1.11 4.60 -8.44
CA HIS A 53 -0.47 3.48 -7.75
C HIS A 53 1.06 3.55 -7.89
N HIS A 54 1.57 3.83 -9.09
CA HIS A 54 3.00 3.98 -9.37
C HIS A 54 3.55 5.33 -8.88
N SER A 55 2.78 6.41 -8.93
CA SER A 55 3.16 7.72 -8.39
C SER A 55 3.47 7.63 -6.89
N ASN A 56 2.70 6.86 -6.11
CA ASN A 56 3.01 6.65 -4.69
C ASN A 56 4.39 6.01 -4.48
N ALA A 57 4.75 5.03 -5.30
CA ALA A 57 6.09 4.45 -5.27
C ALA A 57 7.16 5.44 -5.77
N ALA A 58 6.88 6.25 -6.79
CA ALA A 58 7.78 7.30 -7.26
C ALA A 58 8.06 8.35 -6.16
N LEU A 59 7.03 8.79 -5.42
CA LEU A 59 7.18 9.70 -4.27
C LEU A 59 8.09 9.10 -3.17
N LEU A 60 8.03 7.78 -2.97
CA LEU A 60 8.90 7.07 -2.04
C LEU A 60 10.34 6.93 -2.58
N MET A 61 10.49 6.60 -3.87
CA MET A 61 11.77 6.43 -4.56
C MET A 61 12.54 7.73 -4.77
N MET A 62 11.87 8.88 -4.95
CA MET A 62 12.55 10.17 -5.06
C MET A 62 13.37 10.54 -3.81
N ARG A 63 13.02 9.97 -2.65
CA ARG A 63 13.83 10.09 -1.42
C ARG A 63 14.96 9.06 -1.33
N HIS A 64 14.90 7.95 -2.06
CA HIS A 64 15.75 6.78 -1.87
C HIS A 64 16.08 6.09 -3.21
N ARG A 65 17.35 6.15 -3.62
CA ARG A 65 17.79 6.16 -5.03
C ARG A 65 17.63 4.86 -5.85
N THR A 66 17.32 3.70 -5.26
CA THR A 66 17.29 2.44 -6.02
C THR A 66 16.23 1.44 -5.54
N ASP A 67 15.16 1.25 -6.33
CA ASP A 67 14.19 0.17 -6.14
C ASP A 67 14.73 -1.15 -6.71
N THR A 68 14.49 -2.24 -5.98
CA THR A 68 14.88 -3.59 -6.35
C THR A 68 13.67 -4.51 -6.28
N GLU A 69 13.34 -5.14 -7.40
CA GLU A 69 12.29 -6.16 -7.46
C GLU A 69 12.88 -7.56 -7.15
N GLY A 70 12.28 -8.26 -6.20
CA GLY A 70 12.59 -9.65 -5.90
C GLY A 70 11.64 -10.65 -6.55
N ARG A 71 11.82 -11.93 -6.18
CA ARG A 71 10.96 -13.01 -6.67
C ARG A 71 9.50 -12.76 -6.21
N LYS A 72 8.55 -12.92 -7.13
CA LYS A 72 7.08 -12.76 -6.92
C LYS A 72 6.56 -11.31 -6.81
N GLY A 73 7.23 -10.32 -7.41
CA GLY A 73 6.73 -8.94 -7.47
C GLY A 73 6.76 -8.21 -6.12
N LYS A 74 7.74 -8.54 -5.27
CA LYS A 74 7.98 -7.86 -3.99
C LYS A 74 9.09 -6.84 -4.15
N HIS A 75 8.86 -5.62 -3.68
CA HIS A 75 9.77 -4.49 -3.88
C HIS A 75 10.42 -4.06 -2.56
N TRP A 76 11.71 -3.73 -2.62
CA TRP A 76 12.39 -3.02 -1.55
C TRP A 76 13.41 -2.03 -2.10
N ILE A 77 13.64 -0.98 -1.34
CA ILE A 77 14.58 0.09 -1.63
C ILE A 77 15.77 -0.04 -0.70
N GLU A 78 16.98 -0.04 -1.27
CA GLU A 78 18.23 -0.02 -0.52
C GLU A 78 18.64 1.43 -0.28
N GLN A 79 18.78 1.83 0.99
CA GLN A 79 19.29 3.15 1.34
C GLN A 79 20.82 3.15 1.21
N LEU A 80 21.34 3.79 0.16
CA LEU A 80 22.76 4.05 0.01
C LEU A 80 23.16 5.20 0.95
N PHE A 81 23.99 4.91 1.94
CA PHE A 81 24.71 5.94 2.70
C PHE A 81 26.05 6.20 2.01
N GLU A 82 26.47 7.47 1.93
CA GLU A 82 27.80 7.81 1.37
C GLU A 82 28.93 7.24 2.24
N GLU A 83 28.75 7.13 3.57
CA GLU A 83 29.63 6.38 4.48
C GLU A 83 28.86 5.83 5.71
N PRO A 84 28.39 4.57 5.72
CA PRO A 84 27.74 3.99 6.90
C PRO A 84 28.73 3.19 7.78
N PRO A 85 28.61 3.26 9.12
CA PRO A 85 29.22 2.27 10.01
C PRO A 85 28.62 0.89 9.73
N LEU A 86 29.47 -0.15 9.64
CA LEU A 86 29.13 -1.54 9.27
C LEU A 86 27.91 -2.13 10.01
N GLU A 87 27.59 -1.67 11.22
CA GLU A 87 26.45 -2.13 12.01
C GLU A 87 25.07 -1.67 11.51
N LYS A 88 24.98 -0.56 10.76
CA LYS A 88 23.69 -0.01 10.31
C LYS A 88 23.19 -0.57 8.98
N PHE A 89 24.04 -1.25 8.21
CA PHE A 89 23.69 -1.79 6.89
C PHE A 89 22.43 -2.68 6.89
N ASN A 90 22.22 -3.46 7.95
CA ASN A 90 21.10 -4.39 8.04
C ASN A 90 19.75 -3.72 8.36
N HIS A 91 19.72 -2.42 8.71
CA HIS A 91 18.47 -1.68 8.98
C HIS A 91 18.11 -0.67 7.87
N SER A 92 18.87 -0.68 6.78
CA SER A 92 18.84 0.32 5.70
C SER A 92 17.97 -0.07 4.51
N MET A 93 16.97 -0.93 4.70
CA MET A 93 16.04 -1.32 3.63
C MET A 93 14.63 -0.84 3.94
N ILE A 94 13.95 -0.30 2.93
CA ILE A 94 12.51 0.02 2.99
C ILE A 94 11.79 -0.95 2.06
N GLY A 95 10.91 -1.77 2.61
CA GLY A 95 10.02 -2.61 1.83
C GLY A 95 8.67 -1.95 1.71
N TYR A 96 8.02 -2.11 0.57
CA TYR A 96 6.70 -1.56 0.36
C TYR A 96 5.81 -2.53 -0.43
N HIS A 97 4.51 -2.38 -0.23
CA HIS A 97 3.49 -3.07 -1.00
C HIS A 97 2.39 -2.08 -1.36
N LEU A 98 1.99 -2.12 -2.62
CA LEU A 98 0.95 -1.26 -3.16
C LEU A 98 -0.33 -2.07 -3.36
N ALA A 99 -1.47 -1.47 -3.07
CA ALA A 99 -2.78 -2.05 -3.30
C ALA A 99 -3.71 -1.01 -3.92
N ILE A 100 -4.68 -1.47 -4.71
CA ILE A 100 -5.67 -0.60 -5.33
C ILE A 100 -7.05 -1.26 -5.28
N SER A 101 -8.06 -0.48 -4.94
CA SER A 101 -9.46 -0.88 -4.97
C SER A 101 -10.32 0.33 -5.32
N ASN A 102 -10.95 0.30 -6.49
CA ASN A 102 -11.78 1.38 -7.02
C ASN A 102 -11.17 2.76 -6.71
N SER A 103 -11.78 3.55 -5.83
CA SER A 103 -11.40 4.94 -5.54
C SER A 103 -10.29 5.10 -4.48
N LEU A 104 -9.68 4.01 -4.05
CA LEU A 104 -8.66 4.01 -2.99
C LEU A 104 -7.40 3.27 -3.44
N CYS A 105 -6.27 3.98 -3.41
CA CYS A 105 -4.95 3.40 -3.58
C CYS A 105 -4.24 3.41 -2.22
N GLY A 106 -3.53 2.35 -1.88
CA GLY A 106 -2.77 2.29 -0.63
C GLY A 106 -1.34 1.83 -0.85
N MET A 107 -0.44 2.31 -0.02
CA MET A 107 0.95 1.91 0.05
C MET A 107 1.30 1.61 1.50
N ALA A 108 1.59 0.35 1.82
CA ALA A 108 2.16 -0.01 3.12
C ALA A 108 3.68 -0.09 2.99
N MET A 109 4.40 0.51 3.94
CA MET A 109 5.86 0.52 3.98
C MET A 109 6.39 0.20 5.37
N THR A 110 7.55 -0.46 5.44
CA THR A 110 8.30 -0.62 6.69
C THR A 110 9.79 -0.53 6.43
N GLN A 111 10.53 -0.13 7.46
CA GLN A 111 11.99 -0.03 7.42
C GLN A 111 12.62 -1.05 8.36
N GLY A 112 13.66 -1.75 7.88
CA GLY A 112 14.40 -2.71 8.69
C GLY A 112 15.20 -3.72 7.86
N GLU A 113 15.36 -4.92 8.42
CA GLU A 113 16.08 -6.03 7.80
C GLU A 113 15.32 -6.60 6.59
N ARG A 114 16.06 -7.06 5.57
CA ARG A 114 15.52 -7.62 4.33
C ARG A 114 14.36 -8.60 4.55
N GLN A 115 14.50 -9.52 5.50
CA GLN A 115 13.48 -10.54 5.77
C GLN A 115 12.17 -9.97 6.34
N LYS A 116 12.22 -8.83 7.03
CA LYS A 116 11.05 -8.16 7.62
C LYS A 116 10.38 -7.23 6.61
N VAL A 117 11.16 -6.62 5.74
CA VAL A 117 10.65 -5.63 4.78
C VAL A 117 10.13 -6.25 3.47
N VAL A 118 10.64 -7.41 3.05
CA VAL A 118 10.13 -8.11 1.84
C VAL A 118 8.76 -8.76 2.08
N ASN A 119 8.44 -9.05 3.34
CA ASN A 119 7.22 -9.75 3.74
C ASN A 119 6.15 -8.78 4.28
N ILE A 120 5.73 -7.85 3.42
CA ILE A 120 4.65 -6.90 3.67
C ILE A 120 3.52 -7.16 2.67
N GLY A 121 2.27 -7.01 3.11
CA GLY A 121 1.10 -7.02 2.26
C GLY A 121 0.10 -5.94 2.70
N LEU A 122 -0.63 -5.40 1.73
CA LEU A 122 -1.77 -4.53 1.94
C LEU A 122 -2.92 -5.07 1.09
N GLY A 123 -4.04 -5.36 1.74
CA GLY A 123 -5.30 -5.70 1.08
C GLY A 123 -6.28 -4.55 1.27
N ILE A 124 -6.96 -4.15 0.20
CA ILE A 124 -8.04 -3.17 0.25
C ILE A 124 -9.25 -3.84 -0.38
N ILE A 125 -10.33 -3.98 0.39
CA ILE A 125 -11.57 -4.58 -0.06
C ILE A 125 -12.69 -3.56 0.13
N GLN A 126 -13.38 -3.22 -0.95
CA GLN A 126 -14.59 -2.41 -0.85
C GLN A 126 -15.75 -3.28 -0.36
N TYR A 127 -16.55 -2.81 0.60
CA TYR A 127 -17.68 -3.61 1.13
C TYR A 127 -18.71 -4.00 0.05
N ALA A 128 -18.88 -3.17 -0.98
CA ALA A 128 -19.73 -3.50 -2.12
C ALA A 128 -19.13 -4.64 -2.99
N ASP A 129 -17.80 -4.66 -3.14
CA ASP A 129 -17.08 -5.69 -3.89
C ASP A 129 -16.97 -7.00 -3.07
N SER A 130 -16.82 -6.93 -1.74
CA SER A 130 -16.86 -8.11 -0.86
C SER A 130 -18.23 -8.80 -0.89
N TYR A 131 -19.32 -8.03 -0.93
CA TYR A 131 -20.66 -8.57 -1.10
C TYR A 131 -20.80 -9.28 -2.45
N MET A 132 -20.45 -8.62 -3.57
CA MET A 132 -20.54 -9.23 -4.91
C MET A 132 -19.67 -10.48 -5.07
N ARG A 133 -18.46 -10.50 -4.48
CA ARG A 133 -17.59 -11.68 -4.43
C ARG A 133 -18.17 -12.80 -3.56
N ALA A 134 -18.81 -12.46 -2.44
CA ALA A 134 -19.50 -13.43 -1.58
C ALA A 134 -20.73 -14.07 -2.25
N VAL A 135 -21.35 -13.41 -3.24
CA VAL A 135 -22.47 -13.98 -4.03
C VAL A 135 -22.00 -14.77 -5.27
N GLY A 136 -20.69 -14.93 -5.50
CA GLY A 136 -20.14 -16.01 -6.33
C GLY A 136 -19.62 -15.68 -7.73
N GLN A 137 -18.66 -14.77 -7.88
CA GLN A 137 -17.76 -14.76 -9.04
C GLN A 137 -16.28 -14.73 -8.63
N PRO A 138 -15.44 -15.68 -9.09
CA PRO A 138 -14.04 -15.75 -8.67
C PRO A 138 -13.07 -15.15 -9.70
N ILE A 139 -11.95 -14.61 -9.20
CA ILE A 139 -10.66 -14.65 -9.91
C ILE A 139 -9.58 -15.19 -8.96
N GLY A 140 -9.25 -16.48 -9.14
CA GLY A 140 -7.86 -16.97 -9.19
C GLY A 140 -7.09 -17.29 -7.89
N PHE A 141 -7.57 -16.97 -6.69
CA PHE A 141 -6.92 -17.40 -5.44
C PHE A 141 -7.84 -18.32 -4.64
N ASP A 142 -7.35 -19.51 -4.28
CA ASP A 142 -8.09 -20.40 -3.39
C ASP A 142 -7.97 -19.88 -1.94
N HIS A 143 -8.85 -18.93 -1.62
CA HIS A 143 -8.96 -18.34 -0.28
C HIS A 143 -9.28 -19.39 0.79
N ALA A 144 -9.71 -20.61 0.43
CA ALA A 144 -10.01 -21.68 1.39
C ALA A 144 -8.76 -22.30 2.03
N ARG A 145 -7.55 -21.98 1.55
CA ARG A 145 -6.29 -22.51 2.10
C ARG A 145 -5.76 -21.74 3.32
N ILE A 146 -6.26 -20.53 3.55
CA ILE A 146 -5.86 -19.69 4.68
C ILE A 146 -7.08 -19.49 5.57
N ASP A 147 -6.97 -19.95 6.82
CA ASP A 147 -7.99 -19.79 7.84
C ASP A 147 -7.59 -18.68 8.81
N PHE A 148 -8.50 -17.71 8.98
CA PHE A 148 -8.34 -16.60 9.90
C PHE A 148 -9.39 -16.71 11.00
N ASP A 149 -8.99 -17.28 12.13
CA ASP A 149 -9.77 -17.25 13.36
C ASP A 149 -9.46 -15.93 14.09
N VAL A 150 -10.13 -14.87 13.62
CA VAL A 150 -10.00 -13.51 14.14
C VAL A 150 -10.35 -13.44 15.63
N VAL A 151 -11.36 -14.19 16.07
CA VAL A 151 -11.88 -14.17 17.45
C VAL A 151 -10.83 -14.69 18.42
N ASN A 152 -10.16 -15.78 18.05
CA ASN A 152 -9.11 -16.37 18.89
C ASN A 152 -7.70 -15.89 18.52
N GLY A 153 -7.57 -14.92 17.59
CA GLY A 153 -6.31 -14.34 17.18
C GLY A 153 -5.37 -15.31 16.46
N LYS A 154 -5.91 -16.30 15.74
CA LYS A 154 -5.12 -17.33 15.03
C LYS A 154 -5.22 -17.15 13.52
N ALA A 155 -4.10 -17.29 12.84
CA ALA A 155 -4.04 -17.42 11.39
C ALA A 155 -3.37 -18.76 11.07
N GLN A 156 -3.95 -19.55 10.18
CA GLN A 156 -3.41 -20.83 9.75
C GLN A 156 -3.40 -20.93 8.23
N MET A 157 -2.40 -21.60 7.68
CA MET A 157 -2.37 -21.97 6.26
C MET A 157 -2.09 -23.46 6.15
N ASP A 158 -2.96 -24.18 5.44
CA ASP A 158 -2.91 -25.65 5.33
C ASP A 158 -2.76 -26.35 6.70
N GLY A 159 -3.47 -25.86 7.73
CA GLY A 159 -3.45 -26.39 9.10
C GLY A 159 -2.21 -26.03 9.93
N LYS A 160 -1.27 -25.23 9.40
CA LYS A 160 -0.08 -24.76 10.13
C LYS A 160 -0.26 -23.31 10.61
N PRO A 161 0.09 -22.99 11.87
CA PRO A 161 -0.01 -21.63 12.38
C PRO A 161 0.95 -20.69 11.64
N LEU A 162 0.43 -19.54 11.22
CA LEU A 162 1.18 -18.45 10.61
C LEU A 162 1.87 -17.63 11.71
N ILE A 163 2.91 -18.21 12.32
CA ILE A 163 3.73 -17.55 13.33
C ILE A 163 4.51 -16.38 12.72
N GLY A 164 4.75 -15.36 13.54
CA GLY A 164 5.56 -14.21 13.15
C GLY A 164 4.83 -13.10 12.39
N TRP A 165 3.51 -13.21 12.22
CA TRP A 165 2.71 -12.26 11.46
C TRP A 165 1.90 -11.32 12.34
N GLU A 166 1.94 -10.04 12.02
CA GLU A 166 1.09 -9.01 12.59
C GLU A 166 0.13 -8.52 11.51
N PHE A 167 -1.17 -8.66 11.77
CA PHE A 167 -2.26 -8.17 10.93
C PHE A 167 -2.89 -6.95 11.57
N ARG A 168 -2.92 -5.83 10.86
CA ARG A 168 -3.62 -4.61 11.27
C ARG A 168 -4.82 -4.39 10.38
N VAL A 169 -6.01 -4.26 10.96
CA VAL A 169 -7.25 -4.05 10.23
C VAL A 169 -7.83 -2.69 10.58
N PHE A 170 -8.25 -1.94 9.58
CA PHE A 170 -8.89 -0.65 9.75
C PHE A 170 -9.90 -0.38 8.63
N THR A 171 -10.86 0.49 8.93
CA THR A 171 -11.87 0.92 7.96
C THR A 171 -11.51 2.29 7.38
N ALA A 172 -11.60 2.44 6.06
CA ALA A 172 -11.50 3.72 5.37
C ALA A 172 -12.87 4.13 4.83
N ASN A 173 -13.34 5.31 5.24
CA ASN A 173 -14.58 5.91 4.77
C ASN A 173 -14.26 7.06 3.81
N LEU A 174 -14.68 6.96 2.56
CA LEU A 174 -14.43 7.94 1.51
C LEU A 174 -15.73 8.58 1.05
N GLY A 175 -15.71 9.91 0.89
CA GLY A 175 -16.69 10.64 0.09
C GLY A 175 -16.09 10.90 -1.29
N VAL A 176 -16.66 10.29 -2.32
CA VAL A 176 -16.21 10.43 -3.71
C VAL A 176 -17.22 11.27 -4.47
N ALA A 177 -16.79 12.45 -4.93
CA ALA A 177 -17.58 13.28 -5.82
C ALA A 177 -17.63 12.66 -7.22
N ARG A 178 -18.83 12.26 -7.65
CA ARG A 178 -19.12 11.78 -9.01
C ARG A 178 -20.18 12.70 -9.63
N GLY A 179 -19.76 13.63 -10.47
CA GLY A 179 -20.62 14.70 -10.98
C GLY A 179 -21.21 15.57 -9.86
N THR A 180 -22.54 15.67 -9.79
CA THR A 180 -23.25 16.50 -8.78
C THR A 180 -23.56 15.77 -7.48
N ARG A 181 -23.14 14.50 -7.34
CA ARG A 181 -23.45 13.66 -6.18
C ARG A 181 -22.18 13.24 -5.46
N ILE A 182 -22.23 13.21 -4.13
CA ILE A 182 -21.20 12.59 -3.30
C ILE A 182 -21.65 11.16 -3.02
N VAL A 183 -20.84 10.20 -3.45
CA VAL A 183 -21.02 8.78 -3.17
C VAL A 183 -20.15 8.43 -1.97
N HIS A 184 -20.76 7.87 -0.93
CA HIS A 184 -20.01 7.36 0.22
C HIS A 184 -19.59 5.92 -0.06
N GLU A 185 -18.29 5.69 -0.06
CA GLU A 185 -17.68 4.37 -0.24
C GLU A 185 -16.95 3.98 1.04
N GLN A 186 -17.15 2.74 1.48
CA GLN A 186 -16.49 2.19 2.65
C GLN A 186 -15.60 1.02 2.23
N TYR A 187 -14.38 1.01 2.77
CA TYR A 187 -13.36 0.01 2.48
C TYR A 187 -12.85 -0.59 3.79
N GLU A 188 -12.62 -1.90 3.78
CA GLU A 188 -11.88 -2.60 4.82
C GLU A 188 -10.45 -2.82 4.32
N CYS A 189 -9.49 -2.34 5.11
CA CYS A 189 -8.08 -2.39 4.78
C CYS A 189 -7.36 -3.31 5.77
N VAL A 190 -6.57 -4.23 5.25
CA VAL A 190 -5.79 -5.18 6.05
C VAL A 190 -4.32 -5.07 5.66
N CYS A 191 -3.47 -4.75 6.63
CA CYS A 191 -2.03 -4.75 6.46
C CYS A 191 -1.43 -5.97 7.14
N ALA A 192 -0.56 -6.70 6.44
CA ALA A 192 0.15 -7.85 6.98
C ALA A 192 1.66 -7.54 7.02
N PHE A 193 2.26 -7.70 8.21
CA PHE A 193 3.69 -7.46 8.44
C PHE A 193 4.33 -8.68 9.09
N PHE A 194 5.45 -9.13 8.54
CA PHE A 194 6.24 -10.18 9.19
C PHE A 194 7.22 -9.59 10.21
N ARG A 195 7.06 -9.96 11.47
CA ARG A 195 7.88 -9.51 12.62
C ARG A 195 9.03 -10.45 12.97
N GLY A 196 9.04 -11.66 12.42
CA GLY A 196 10.11 -12.63 12.61
C GLY A 196 9.61 -13.99 13.10
N PRO A 197 10.43 -15.04 12.98
CA PRO A 197 10.00 -16.43 13.20
C PRO A 197 9.64 -16.77 14.66
N THR A 198 10.09 -15.96 15.63
CA THR A 198 9.82 -16.15 17.06
C THR A 198 8.68 -15.30 17.58
N ALA A 199 8.10 -14.42 16.76
CA ALA A 199 6.99 -13.58 17.17
C ALA A 199 5.67 -14.35 17.10
N GLU A 200 4.77 -14.08 18.03
CA GLU A 200 3.40 -14.61 18.00
C GLU A 200 2.58 -13.91 16.91
N THR A 201 1.55 -14.60 16.41
CA THR A 201 0.56 -14.00 15.52
C THR A 201 -0.24 -12.94 16.28
N LYS A 202 -0.38 -11.75 15.71
CA LYS A 202 -1.13 -10.64 16.32
C LYS A 202 -2.16 -10.09 15.36
N PHE A 203 -3.36 -9.82 15.89
CA PHE A 203 -4.41 -9.09 15.18
C PHE A 203 -4.69 -7.79 15.93
N ILE A 204 -4.56 -6.67 15.25
CA ILE A 204 -4.79 -5.34 15.81
C ILE A 204 -5.91 -4.70 15.00
N TRP A 205 -7.01 -4.40 15.67
CA TRP A 205 -8.17 -3.74 15.09
C TRP A 205 -8.15 -2.28 15.49
N HIS A 206 -8.08 -1.41 14.50
CA HIS A 206 -8.13 0.02 14.71
C HIS A 206 -9.52 0.53 14.38
N GLN A 207 -10.19 1.08 15.39
CA GLN A 207 -11.58 1.53 15.25
C GLN A 207 -11.69 3.04 15.16
N THR A 208 -10.70 3.76 15.67
CA THR A 208 -10.74 5.23 15.73
C THR A 208 -9.70 5.86 14.78
N PRO A 209 -10.02 7.00 14.13
CA PRO A 209 -9.06 7.72 13.30
C PRO A 209 -7.78 8.10 14.05
N ARG A 210 -7.89 8.41 15.36
CA ARG A 210 -6.76 8.78 16.21
C ARG A 210 -5.72 7.66 16.36
N GLU A 211 -6.17 6.41 16.38
CA GLU A 211 -5.27 5.25 16.40
C GLU A 211 -4.55 5.05 15.07
N LEU A 212 -5.12 5.56 13.97
CA LEU A 212 -4.56 5.48 12.64
C LEU A 212 -3.54 6.60 12.40
N GLU A 213 -3.74 7.80 12.93
CA GLU A 213 -2.88 8.97 12.69
C GLU A 213 -1.38 8.73 12.97
N SER A 214 -1.04 7.78 13.84
CA SER A 214 0.37 7.48 14.16
C SER A 214 1.09 6.64 13.10
N TRP A 215 0.36 6.01 12.18
CA TRP A 215 0.95 5.07 11.21
C TRP A 215 0.22 4.98 9.86
N VAL A 216 -0.96 5.59 9.71
CA VAL A 216 -1.73 5.69 8.47
C VAL A 216 -1.96 7.17 8.16
N GLN A 217 -1.60 7.56 6.94
CA GLN A 217 -1.82 8.91 6.43
C GLN A 217 -2.78 8.86 5.25
N PHE A 218 -3.92 9.54 5.39
CA PHE A 218 -4.86 9.73 4.30
C PHE A 218 -4.45 10.97 3.50
N ILE A 219 -4.32 10.78 2.19
CA ILE A 219 -3.98 11.82 1.22
C ILE A 219 -5.07 11.82 0.15
N ASN A 220 -5.42 12.99 -0.38
CA ASN A 220 -6.32 13.09 -1.53
C ASN A 220 -5.58 13.62 -2.78
N ILE A 221 -6.27 13.58 -3.93
CA ILE A 221 -5.69 14.05 -5.21
C ILE A 221 -5.15 15.48 -5.07
N ASP A 222 -5.90 16.38 -4.42
CA ASP A 222 -5.49 17.79 -4.28
C ASP A 222 -4.19 17.96 -3.50
N GLN A 223 -4.00 17.17 -2.43
CA GLN A 223 -2.78 17.17 -1.63
C GLN A 223 -1.61 16.55 -2.40
N MET A 224 -1.84 15.47 -3.14
CA MET A 224 -0.81 14.83 -3.97
C MET A 224 -0.31 15.80 -5.04
N VAL A 225 -1.21 16.40 -5.82
CA VAL A 225 -0.88 17.38 -6.88
C VAL A 225 -0.08 18.57 -6.35
N LYS A 226 -0.35 19.02 -5.12
CA LYS A 226 0.44 20.10 -4.48
C LYS A 226 1.88 19.71 -4.13
N VAL A 227 2.14 18.41 -3.93
CA VAL A 227 3.45 17.90 -3.53
C VAL A 227 4.32 17.56 -4.73
N ILE A 228 3.73 17.12 -5.85
CA ILE A 228 4.46 16.73 -7.07
C ILE A 228 5.49 17.80 -7.50
N PRO A 229 5.14 19.09 -7.67
CA PRO A 229 6.11 20.11 -8.09
C PRO A 229 7.27 20.33 -7.12
N LYS A 230 7.09 19.99 -5.83
CA LYS A 230 8.13 20.16 -4.79
C LYS A 230 9.16 19.04 -4.80
N LEU A 231 8.87 17.95 -5.50
CA LEU A 231 9.73 16.77 -5.56
C LEU A 231 10.47 16.64 -6.89
N THR A 232 9.97 17.34 -7.93
CA THR A 232 10.60 17.44 -9.25
C THR A 232 11.49 18.69 -9.41
N ALA A 233 11.59 19.55 -8.39
CA ALA A 233 12.38 20.78 -8.37
C ALA A 233 13.72 20.57 -7.68
#